data_AF-A0A1A9I3T1-F1
#
_entry.id   AF-A0A1A9I3T1-F1
#
_cell.length_a   1.000
_cell.length_b   1.000
_cell.length_c   1.000
_cell.angle_alpha   90.00
_cell.angle_beta   90.00
_cell.angle_gamma   90.00
#
_symmetry.space_group_name_H-M   'P 1'
#
loop_
_entity.id
_entity.type
_entity.pdbx_description
1 polymer ?
#
loop_
_entity_poly.entity_id
_entity_poly.type
_entity_poly.pdbx_seq_one_letter_code
_entity_poly.pdbx_strand_id
1 'polypeptide(L)' 'MQSLLNYYKGIFTNSAFERLTGINQRQLQHYSTRHRKPRPAAKKKIEDALHTLGSERMAAELKFD' A
#
# COMPACT_ATOMS: atom_id res chain seq x y z
N MET A 1 1.25 -18.20 5.32
CA MET A 1 0.56 -16.89 5.26
C MET A 1 1.46 -15.86 4.57
N GLN A 2 1.04 -15.21 3.49
CA GLN A 2 1.81 -14.15 2.81
C GLN A 2 1.55 -12.78 3.46
N SER A 3 2.44 -11.79 3.34
CA SER A 3 2.12 -10.42 3.80
C SER A 3 1.31 -9.70 2.72
N LEU A 4 0.41 -8.80 3.12
CA LEU A 4 -0.40 -7.99 2.19
C LEU A 4 0.49 -7.28 1.15
N LEU A 5 1.60 -6.69 1.61
CA LEU A 5 2.56 -6.03 0.73
C LEU A 5 3.22 -6.99 -0.25
N ASN A 6 3.47 -8.24 0.14
CA ASN A 6 4.02 -9.24 -0.77
C ASN A 6 3.00 -9.69 -1.83
N TYR A 7 1.73 -9.78 -1.48
CA TYR A 7 0.64 -10.04 -2.43
C TYR A 7 0.57 -8.96 -3.51
N TYR A 8 0.70 -7.69 -3.13
CA TYR A 8 0.62 -6.56 -4.05
C TYR A 8 1.90 -6.26 -4.85
N LYS A 9 3.01 -6.99 -4.66
CA LYS A 9 4.26 -6.72 -5.41
C LYS A 9 4.12 -6.86 -6.93
N GLY A 10 3.19 -7.68 -7.41
CA GLY A 10 2.89 -7.81 -8.84
C GLY A 10 1.98 -6.70 -9.40
N ILE A 11 1.45 -5.83 -8.53
CA ILE A 11 0.47 -4.79 -8.88
C ILE A 11 1.06 -3.39 -8.63
N PHE A 12 1.69 -3.20 -7.48
CA PHE A 12 2.31 -1.95 -7.06
C PHE A 12 3.81 -2.13 -6.81
N THR A 13 4.60 -1.17 -7.27
CA THR A 13 6.00 -1.04 -6.85
C THR A 13 6.07 -0.50 -5.41
N ASN A 14 7.19 -0.73 -4.71
CA ASN A 14 7.41 -0.12 -3.39
C ASN A 14 7.34 1.42 -3.44
N SER A 15 7.76 2.03 -4.56
CA SER A 15 7.67 3.49 -4.76
C SER A 15 6.23 3.96 -4.93
N ALA A 16 5.36 3.15 -5.54
CA ALA A 16 3.93 3.45 -5.62
C ALA A 16 3.29 3.36 -4.23
N PHE A 17 3.64 2.34 -3.43
CA PHE A 17 3.19 2.25 -2.05
C PHE A 17 3.72 3.40 -1.17
N GLU A 18 4.94 3.88 -1.39
CA GLU A 18 5.46 5.05 -0.67
C GLU A 18 4.62 6.29 -0.97
N ARG A 19 4.27 6.54 -2.23
CA ARG A 19 3.36 7.63 -2.61
C ARG A 19 1.97 7.48 -2.00
N LEU A 20 1.44 6.26 -2.01
CA LEU A 20 0.09 5.95 -1.51
C LEU A 20 -0.01 6.09 0.02
N THR A 21 0.98 5.57 0.75
CA THR A 21 0.91 5.41 2.22
C THR A 21 1.73 6.44 3.00
N GLY A 22 2.65 7.15 2.33
CA GLY A 22 3.67 7.99 2.97
C GLY A 22 4.69 7.22 3.81
N ILE A 23 4.78 5.89 3.66
CA ILE A 23 5.77 5.05 4.33
C ILE A 23 6.98 4.89 3.41
N ASN A 24 8.19 5.02 3.96
CA ASN A 24 9.40 4.89 3.17
C ASN A 24 9.50 3.51 2.48
N GLN A 25 9.85 3.50 1.20
CA GLN A 25 9.98 2.27 0.41
C GLN A 25 10.91 1.20 1.01
N ARG A 26 11.97 1.59 1.73
CA ARG A 26 12.85 0.62 2.40
C ARG A 26 12.13 -0.07 3.56
N GLN A 27 11.31 0.66 4.31
CA GLN A 27 10.48 0.08 5.37
C GLN A 27 9.45 -0.89 4.78
N LEU A 28 8.79 -0.52 3.68
CA LEU A 28 7.86 -1.38 2.94
C LEU A 28 8.54 -2.66 2.45
N GLN A 29 9.78 -2.57 1.95
CA GLN A 29 10.57 -3.74 1.55
C GLN A 29 10.83 -4.67 2.75
N HIS A 30 11.23 -4.15 3.91
CA HIS A 30 11.41 -4.96 5.13
C HIS A 30 10.12 -5.60 5.64
N TYR A 31 8.98 -4.91 5.49
CA TYR A 31 7.67 -5.45 5.86
C TYR A 31 7.23 -6.56 4.90
N SER A 32 7.47 -6.38 3.59
CA SER A 32 7.12 -7.37 2.56
C SER A 32 7.83 -8.70 2.77
N THR A 33 9.12 -8.64 3.13
CA THR A 33 9.99 -9.80 3.41
C THR A 33 9.81 -10.38 4.81
N ARG A 34 8.93 -9.79 5.64
CA ARG A 34 8.74 -10.13 7.07
C ARG A 34 9.98 -9.96 7.95
N HIS A 35 11.06 -9.37 7.44
CA HIS A 35 12.26 -9.07 8.21
C HIS A 35 11.97 -8.12 9.38
N ARG A 36 11.00 -7.20 9.22
CA ARG A 36 10.54 -6.30 10.27
C ARG A 36 9.02 -6.30 10.36
N LYS A 37 8.48 -6.31 11.58
CA LYS A 37 7.04 -6.14 11.80
C LYS A 37 6.68 -4.64 11.83
N PRO A 38 5.70 -4.18 11.03
CA PRO A 38 5.24 -2.80 11.11
C PRO A 38 4.59 -2.52 12.47
N ARG A 39 4.84 -1.32 13.00
CA ARG A 39 4.19 -0.81 14.22
C ARG A 39 2.69 -0.57 13.95
N PRO A 40 1.83 -0.51 14.98
CA PRO A 40 0.40 -0.26 14.81
C PRO A 40 0.09 0.96 13.93
N ALA A 41 0.79 2.07 14.13
CA ALA A 41 0.63 3.28 13.30
C ALA A 41 0.95 3.05 11.81
N ALA A 42 1.98 2.25 11.50
CA ALA A 42 2.33 1.94 10.11
C ALA A 42 1.30 0.98 9.47
N LYS A 43 0.75 0.04 10.24
CA LYS A 43 -0.35 -0.81 9.75
C LYS A 43 -1.58 0.03 9.40
N LYS A 44 -1.97 0.94 10.29
CA LYS A 44 -3.08 1.86 10.07
C LYS A 44 -2.88 2.73 8.83
N LYS A 45 -1.68 3.27 8.60
CA LYS A 45 -1.37 4.01 7.36
C LYS A 45 -1.55 3.17 6.09
N ILE A 46 -1.14 1.90 6.11
CA ILE A 46 -1.31 0.99 4.97
C ILE A 46 -2.80 0.70 4.74
N GLU A 47 -3.55 0.40 5.80
CA GLU A 47 -4.99 0.12 5.74
C GLU A 47 -5.78 1.34 5.26
N ASP A 48 -5.57 2.50 5.87
CA ASP A 48 -6.26 3.75 5.52
C ASP A 48 -6.01 4.12 4.06
N ALA A 49 -4.77 4.02 3.58
CA ALA A 49 -4.43 4.38 2.21
C ALA A 49 -5.06 3.44 1.15
N LEU A 50 -5.20 2.14 1.47
CA LEU A 50 -5.89 1.20 0.59
C LEU A 50 -7.41 1.41 0.60
N HIS A 51 -7.99 1.75 1.76
CA HIS A 51 -9.40 2.12 1.85
C HIS A 51 -9.70 3.40 1.06
N THR A 52 -8.85 4.42 1.17
CA THR A 52 -8.96 5.65 0.38
C THR A 52 -8.89 5.34 -1.11
N LEU A 53 -7.89 4.58 -1.56
CA LEU A 53 -7.74 4.19 -2.96
C LEU A 53 -8.99 3.46 -3.51
N GLY A 54 -9.56 2.54 -2.73
CA GLY A 54 -10.77 1.83 -3.10
C GLY A 54 -11.99 2.75 -3.20
N SER A 55 -12.12 3.70 -2.26
CA SER A 55 -13.22 4.65 -2.20
C SER A 55 -13.16 5.68 -3.34
N GLU A 56 -11.97 6.20 -3.65
CA GLU A 56 -11.75 7.09 -4.80
C GLU A 56 -12.13 6.41 -6.11
N ARG A 57 -11.78 5.13 -6.28
CA ARG A 57 -12.10 4.37 -7.49
C ARG A 57 -13.60 4.16 -7.69
N MET A 58 -14.38 4.03 -6.63
CA MET A 58 -15.84 3.92 -6.74
C MET A 58 -16.50 5.22 -7.20
N ALA A 59 -15.85 6.37 -6.99
CA ALA A 59 -16.36 7.67 -7.39
C ALA A 59 -15.88 8.12 -8.79
N ALA A 60 -14.90 7.44 -9.37
CA ALA A 60 -14.29 7.84 -10.63
C ALA A 60 -14.98 7.17 -11.84
N GLU A 61 -15.79 7.92 -12.58
CA GLU A 61 -16.14 7.59 -13.97
C GLU A 61 -14.94 7.90 -14.87
N LEU A 62 -14.46 6.91 -15.62
CA LEU A 62 -13.51 7.13 -16.71
C LEU A 62 -14.24 7.87 -17.83
N LYS A 63 -14.01 9.18 -17.93
CA LYS A 63 -14.44 9.99 -19.08
C LYS A 63 -13.23 10.18 -19.99
N PHE A 64 -13.34 9.64 -21.19
CA PHE A 64 -12.44 9.94 -22.29
C PHE A 64 -13.22 10.87 -23.21
N ASP A 65 -12.84 12.15 -23.24
CA ASP A 65 -13.35 13.14 -24.18
C ASP A 65 -12.74 12.92 -25.57
#